data_AF-A0A0X8CLN6-F1
#
_entry.id   AF-A0A0X8CLN6-F1
#
_cell.length_a   1.000
_cell.length_b   1.000
_cell.length_c   1.000
_cell.angle_alpha   90.00
_cell.angle_beta   90.00
_cell.angle_gamma   90.00
#
_symmetry.space_group_name_H-M   'P 1'
#
loop_
_entity.id
_entity.type
_entity.pdbx_description
1 polymer ?
#
loop_
_entity_poly.entity_id
_entity_poly.type
_entity_poly.pdbx_seq_one_letter_code
_entity_poly.pdbx_strand_id
1 'polypeptide(L)'
;MPSLLLPLLGFAGVLWSSSVLPLFWWIAPAREVPARILIDDRFKRGALEEILAQLESPPASFVQHPDVERAKALVGLRASDEAMMRRGPEKADHQFDGVESKVRSTLVLNPADSFLWLMLYSVTTTRNGFDTVNIGFLAQSYSTGPLESWIALQRNRVALAVFAMLDEAMQQRSVSEFVALVDSRFIAEASGNLTGVGWAWRERLLAGLGETDIVSREALAKRLARDGVMVSIPGVELDERWWRR
;
A
#
# COMPACT_ATOMS: atom_id res chain seq x y z
N MET A 1 56.97 6.08 16.32
CA MET A 1 55.93 5.21 16.90
C MET A 1 54.58 5.27 16.14
N PRO A 2 54.50 5.01 14.81
CA PRO A 2 53.21 4.91 14.11
C PRO A 2 52.69 3.46 13.94
N SER A 3 53.50 2.45 14.25
CA SER A 3 53.25 1.04 13.89
C SER A 3 52.14 0.35 14.70
N LEU A 4 51.68 0.95 15.80
CA LEU A 4 50.63 0.41 16.67
C LEU A 4 49.22 0.94 16.36
N LEU A 5 49.10 1.99 15.53
CA LEU A 5 47.80 2.60 15.19
C LEU A 5 47.01 1.76 14.19
N LEU A 6 47.68 1.12 13.24
CA LEU A 6 47.07 0.25 12.23
C LEU A 6 46.31 -0.96 12.82
N PRO A 7 46.89 -1.74 13.77
CA PRO A 7 46.15 -2.87 14.34
C PRO A 7 44.98 -2.41 15.24
N LEU A 8 45.09 -1.27 15.92
CA LEU A 8 44.00 -0.72 16.75
C LEU A 8 42.78 -0.30 15.90
N LEU A 9 43.01 0.32 14.74
CA LEU A 9 41.95 0.66 13.79
C LEU A 9 41.28 -0.60 13.21
N GLY A 10 42.06 -1.64 12.91
CA GLY A 10 41.52 -2.93 12.48
C GLY A 10 40.62 -3.59 13.53
N PHE A 11 41.06 -3.63 14.78
CA PHE A 11 40.25 -4.16 15.88
C PHE A 11 38.97 -3.36 16.13
N ALA A 12 39.04 -2.02 16.03
CA ALA A 12 37.86 -1.17 16.14
C ALA A 12 36.83 -1.47 15.02
N GLY A 13 37.28 -1.69 13.78
CA GLY A 13 36.40 -2.07 12.67
C GLY A 13 35.73 -3.44 12.85
N VAL A 14 36.46 -4.42 13.39
CA VAL A 14 35.91 -5.77 13.67
C VAL A 14 34.93 -5.75 14.85
N LEU A 15 35.22 -5.00 15.92
CA LEU A 15 34.30 -4.82 17.04
C LEU A 15 33.03 -4.07 16.62
N TRP A 16 33.17 -3.03 15.80
CA TRP A 16 32.03 -2.30 15.24
C TRP A 16 31.16 -3.22 14.38
N SER A 17 31.77 -3.96 13.45
CA SER A 17 31.06 -4.90 12.57
C SER A 17 30.34 -5.97 13.39
N SER A 18 31.00 -6.56 14.39
CA SER A 18 30.39 -7.58 15.27
C SER A 18 29.25 -7.03 16.14
N SER A 19 29.26 -5.73 16.44
CA SER A 19 28.20 -5.08 17.23
C SER A 19 26.99 -4.66 16.37
N VAL A 20 27.23 -4.32 15.09
CA VAL A 20 26.18 -3.81 14.17
C VAL A 20 25.60 -4.89 13.26
N LEU A 21 26.36 -5.95 12.94
CA LEU A 21 25.88 -7.09 12.12
C LEU A 21 24.63 -7.76 12.72
N PRO A 22 24.56 -8.07 14.02
CA PRO A 22 23.34 -8.62 14.61
C PRO A 22 22.13 -7.70 14.38
N LEU A 23 22.32 -6.38 14.43
CA LEU A 23 21.28 -5.38 14.18
C LEU A 23 20.68 -5.52 12.77
N PHE A 24 21.53 -5.69 11.75
CA PHE A 24 21.09 -5.86 10.36
C PHE A 24 20.35 -7.18 10.13
N TRP A 25 20.76 -8.26 10.79
CA TRP A 25 20.13 -9.57 10.64
C TRP A 25 18.71 -9.60 11.21
N TRP A 26 18.43 -8.79 12.23
CA TRP A 26 17.09 -8.65 12.81
C TRP A 26 16.20 -7.58 12.14
N ILE A 27 16.78 -6.59 11.46
CA ILE A 27 16.04 -5.57 10.68
C ILE A 27 15.60 -6.12 9.31
N ALA A 28 16.38 -7.03 8.70
CA ALA A 28 16.09 -7.55 7.36
C ALA A 28 14.69 -8.20 7.22
N PRO A 29 14.24 -9.09 8.14
CA PRO A 29 12.89 -9.66 8.08
C PRO A 29 11.80 -8.60 8.26
N ALA A 30 12.03 -7.59 9.10
CA ALA A 30 11.12 -6.48 9.33
C ALA A 30 10.96 -5.55 8.11
N ARG A 31 11.87 -5.63 7.11
CA ARG A 31 11.74 -4.92 5.84
C ARG A 31 11.10 -5.77 4.74
N GLU A 32 11.40 -7.07 4.71
CA GLU A 32 10.87 -7.99 3.70
C GLU A 32 9.40 -8.36 3.91
N VAL A 33 8.96 -8.50 5.16
CA VAL A 33 7.58 -8.88 5.49
C VAL A 33 6.58 -7.78 5.07
N PRO A 34 6.80 -6.49 5.41
CA PRO A 34 6.05 -5.40 4.81
C PRO A 34 6.01 -5.52 3.30
N ALA A 35 7.16 -5.57 2.61
CA ALA A 35 7.18 -5.60 1.15
C ALA A 35 6.30 -6.71 0.55
N ARG A 36 6.20 -7.87 1.20
CA ARG A 36 5.31 -8.97 0.78
C ARG A 36 3.83 -8.75 1.10
N ILE A 37 3.51 -8.20 2.26
CA ILE A 37 2.14 -7.81 2.63
C ILE A 37 1.62 -6.72 1.68
N LEU A 38 2.52 -5.80 1.33
CA LEU A 38 2.28 -4.65 0.48
C LEU A 38 2.09 -5.02 -1.01
N ILE A 39 2.46 -6.23 -1.42
CA ILE A 39 2.22 -6.80 -2.77
C ILE A 39 0.91 -7.62 -2.83
N ASP A 40 0.13 -7.66 -1.75
CA ASP A 40 -1.10 -8.46 -1.62
C ASP A 40 -0.87 -9.97 -1.88
N ASP A 41 0.34 -10.46 -1.62
CA ASP A 41 0.65 -11.88 -1.79
C ASP A 41 -0.18 -12.73 -0.82
N ARG A 42 -0.65 -13.90 -1.28
CA ARG A 42 -1.45 -14.79 -0.43
C ARG A 42 -0.51 -15.52 0.51
N PHE A 43 -0.55 -15.17 1.79
CA PHE A 43 0.25 -15.86 2.80
C PHE A 43 -0.30 -17.27 3.07
N LYS A 44 0.62 -18.21 3.32
CA LYS A 44 0.26 -19.54 3.79
C LYS A 44 -0.44 -19.42 5.16
N ARG A 45 -1.40 -20.32 5.42
CA ARG A 45 -2.18 -20.35 6.65
C ARG A 45 -1.27 -20.35 7.88
N GLY A 46 -1.48 -19.40 8.81
CA GLY A 46 -0.71 -19.29 10.06
C GLY A 46 0.64 -18.59 9.95
N ALA A 47 1.13 -18.30 8.74
CA ALA A 47 2.44 -17.65 8.57
C ALA A 47 2.47 -16.22 9.13
N LEU A 48 1.36 -15.47 9.00
CA LEU A 48 1.24 -14.12 9.57
C LEU A 48 1.19 -14.14 11.10
N GLU A 49 0.53 -15.13 11.70
CA GLU A 49 0.46 -15.30 13.16
C GLU A 49 1.84 -15.66 13.74
N GLU A 50 2.60 -16.51 13.04
CA GLU A 50 3.97 -16.88 13.40
C GLU A 50 4.94 -15.70 13.30
N ILE A 51 4.85 -14.90 12.23
CA ILE A 51 5.65 -13.68 12.06
C ILE A 51 5.31 -12.65 13.14
N LEU A 52 4.02 -12.49 13.46
CA LEU A 52 3.58 -11.57 14.50
C LEU A 52 4.13 -11.99 15.88
N ALA A 53 4.07 -13.28 16.21
CA ALA A 53 4.64 -13.81 17.45
C ALA A 53 6.16 -13.63 17.54
N GLN A 54 6.88 -13.75 16.41
CA GLN A 54 8.32 -13.45 16.34
C GLN A 54 8.62 -11.95 16.55
N LEU A 55 7.80 -11.07 15.96
CA LEU A 55 7.96 -9.62 16.12
C LEU A 55 7.59 -9.14 17.53
N GLU A 56 6.68 -9.82 18.23
CA GLU A 56 6.27 -9.53 19.61
C GLU A 56 7.27 -9.99 20.68
N SER A 57 8.27 -10.81 20.32
CA SER A 57 9.32 -11.31 21.22
C SER A 57 10.72 -10.68 20.96
N PRO A 58 10.89 -9.34 20.88
CA PRO A 58 12.22 -8.78 20.65
C PRO A 58 13.09 -8.81 21.93
N PRO A 59 14.42 -8.92 21.80
CA PRO A 59 15.33 -8.73 22.93
C PRO A 59 15.15 -7.32 23.53
N ALA A 60 15.30 -7.20 24.86
CA ALA A 60 14.97 -6.02 25.68
C ALA A 60 15.63 -4.69 25.28
N SER A 61 16.61 -4.70 24.37
CA SER A 61 17.31 -3.52 23.85
C SER A 61 16.68 -2.88 22.60
N PHE A 62 15.59 -3.44 22.06
CA PHE A 62 14.95 -3.00 20.79
C PHE A 62 13.58 -2.33 20.98
N VAL A 63 13.32 -1.83 22.18
CA VAL A 63 12.07 -1.15 22.53
C VAL A 63 11.95 0.13 21.69
N GLN A 64 11.11 0.11 20.65
CA GLN A 64 10.67 1.25 19.81
C GLN A 64 11.51 1.61 18.57
N HIS A 65 11.93 0.65 17.74
CA HIS A 65 12.39 1.00 16.38
C HIS A 65 11.19 1.22 15.43
N PRO A 66 11.07 2.38 14.73
CA PRO A 66 9.93 2.68 13.85
C PRO A 66 9.65 1.62 12.79
N ASP A 67 10.69 1.06 12.15
CA ASP A 67 10.53 -0.01 11.15
C ASP A 67 9.88 -1.29 11.71
N VAL A 68 10.18 -1.64 12.97
CA VAL A 68 9.63 -2.84 13.63
C VAL A 68 8.17 -2.61 14.02
N GLU A 69 7.85 -1.42 14.52
CA GLU A 69 6.48 -1.05 14.86
C GLU A 69 5.59 -0.90 13.61
N ARG A 70 6.17 -0.42 12.50
CA ARG A 70 5.55 -0.47 11.17
C ARG A 70 5.26 -1.91 10.76
N ALA A 71 6.26 -2.79 10.77
CA ALA A 71 6.08 -4.19 10.39
C ALA A 71 5.01 -4.90 11.22
N LYS A 72 4.99 -4.70 12.54
CA LYS A 72 3.95 -5.22 13.44
C LYS A 72 2.56 -4.76 13.05
N ALA A 73 2.38 -3.46 12.80
CA ALA A 73 1.09 -2.89 12.41
C ALA A 73 0.60 -3.49 11.08
N LEU A 74 1.49 -3.65 10.11
CA LEU A 74 1.19 -4.23 8.79
C LEU A 74 0.78 -5.70 8.89
N VAL A 75 1.52 -6.51 9.64
CA VAL A 75 1.25 -7.93 9.84
C VAL A 75 -0.06 -8.13 10.59
N GLY A 76 -0.27 -7.39 11.68
CA GLY A 76 -1.49 -7.50 12.50
C GLY A 76 -2.74 -7.13 11.71
N LEU A 77 -2.63 -6.12 10.86
CA LEU A 77 -3.72 -5.70 9.99
C LEU A 77 -4.06 -6.77 8.94
N ARG A 78 -3.06 -7.30 8.23
CA ARG A 78 -3.29 -8.34 7.23
C ARG A 78 -3.85 -9.63 7.84
N ALA A 79 -3.39 -10.00 9.03
CA ALA A 79 -3.93 -11.14 9.77
C ALA A 79 -5.42 -10.93 10.13
N SER A 80 -5.80 -9.70 10.46
CA SER A 80 -7.19 -9.33 10.80
C SER A 80 -8.11 -9.37 9.57
N ASP A 81 -7.66 -8.85 8.43
CA ASP A 81 -8.38 -8.93 7.15
C ASP A 81 -8.62 -10.40 6.72
N GLU A 82 -7.59 -11.26 6.85
CA GLU A 82 -7.73 -12.69 6.57
C GLU A 82 -8.66 -13.40 7.54
N ALA A 83 -8.68 -12.99 8.82
CA ALA A 83 -9.59 -13.55 9.82
C ALA A 83 -11.05 -13.17 9.51
N MET A 84 -11.32 -11.94 9.08
CA MET A 84 -12.65 -11.44 8.72
C MET A 84 -13.25 -12.23 7.55
N MET A 85 -12.47 -12.46 6.47
CA MET A 85 -12.90 -13.27 5.33
C MET A 85 -13.25 -14.72 5.70
N ARG A 86 -12.71 -15.24 6.82
CA ARG A 86 -12.81 -16.65 7.21
C ARG A 86 -13.77 -16.93 8.37
N ARG A 87 -13.91 -16.01 9.33
CA ARG A 87 -14.56 -16.28 10.63
C ARG A 87 -15.84 -15.47 10.90
N GLY A 88 -16.23 -14.57 10.00
CA GLY A 88 -17.42 -13.73 10.16
C GLY A 88 -17.20 -12.55 11.12
N PRO A 89 -18.11 -11.55 11.09
CA PRO A 89 -17.90 -10.23 11.68
C PRO A 89 -17.74 -10.21 13.21
N GLU A 90 -18.42 -11.09 13.95
CA GLU A 90 -18.50 -11.00 15.43
C GLU A 90 -17.17 -11.26 16.17
N LYS A 91 -16.22 -11.99 15.58
CA LYS A 91 -14.88 -12.21 16.18
C LYS A 91 -13.84 -11.20 15.71
N ALA A 92 -14.19 -10.33 14.77
CA ALA A 92 -13.27 -9.36 14.18
C ALA A 92 -13.19 -8.06 15.00
N ASP A 93 -14.25 -7.68 15.71
CA ASP A 93 -14.35 -6.39 16.41
C ASP A 93 -13.24 -6.15 17.46
N HIS A 94 -12.99 -7.13 18.33
CA HIS A 94 -11.92 -7.01 19.34
C HIS A 94 -10.51 -6.97 18.74
N GLN A 95 -10.32 -7.54 17.55
CA GLN A 95 -9.03 -7.54 16.87
C GLN A 95 -8.76 -6.17 16.22
N PHE A 96 -9.81 -5.47 15.76
CA PHE A 96 -9.69 -4.15 15.17
C PHE A 96 -9.37 -3.04 16.18
N ASP A 97 -9.85 -3.12 17.42
CA ASP A 97 -9.46 -2.17 18.48
C ASP A 97 -7.95 -2.15 18.73
N GLY A 98 -7.35 -3.35 18.79
CA GLY A 98 -5.91 -3.50 18.95
C GLY A 98 -5.13 -2.94 17.76
N VAL A 99 -5.61 -3.21 16.53
CA VAL A 99 -4.95 -2.76 15.30
C VAL A 99 -5.07 -1.24 15.12
N GLU A 100 -6.24 -0.65 15.33
CA GLU A 100 -6.41 0.80 15.20
C GLU A 100 -5.52 1.56 16.19
N SER A 101 -5.57 1.17 17.47
CA SER A 101 -4.73 1.77 18.50
C SER A 101 -3.25 1.61 18.17
N LYS A 102 -2.85 0.46 17.62
CA LYS A 102 -1.47 0.21 17.21
C LYS A 102 -1.05 1.12 16.07
N VAL A 103 -1.84 1.21 15.00
CA VAL A 103 -1.58 2.08 13.85
C VAL A 103 -1.46 3.54 14.29
N ARG A 104 -2.37 4.03 15.15
CA ARG A 104 -2.29 5.38 15.71
C ARG A 104 -1.01 5.59 16.52
N SER A 105 -0.64 4.65 17.39
CA SER A 105 0.59 4.75 18.18
C SER A 105 1.86 4.77 17.30
N THR A 106 1.88 3.98 16.22
CA THR A 106 2.98 3.97 15.26
C THR A 106 3.03 5.27 14.45
N LEU A 107 1.88 5.84 14.08
CA LEU A 107 1.81 7.13 13.39
C LEU A 107 2.31 8.30 14.23
N VAL A 108 2.19 8.24 15.57
CA VAL A 108 2.83 9.23 16.47
C VAL A 108 4.35 9.20 16.33
N LEU A 109 4.94 8.01 16.13
CA LEU A 109 6.38 7.84 15.94
C LEU A 109 6.83 8.08 14.49
N ASN A 110 5.94 7.85 13.52
CA ASN A 110 6.20 8.02 12.09
C ASN A 110 5.01 8.69 11.36
N PRO A 111 4.84 10.02 11.52
CA PRO A 111 3.69 10.73 10.95
C PRO A 111 3.76 10.86 9.42
N ALA A 112 4.90 10.55 8.80
CA ALA A 112 5.09 10.60 7.36
C ALA A 112 4.73 9.27 6.66
N ASP A 113 4.33 8.23 7.39
CA ASP A 113 4.04 6.92 6.79
C ASP A 113 2.69 6.92 6.06
N SER A 114 2.76 7.10 4.74
CA SER A 114 1.60 7.15 3.85
C SER A 114 0.74 5.88 3.90
N PHE A 115 1.36 4.72 4.09
CA PHE A 115 0.64 3.46 4.17
C PHE A 115 -0.11 3.35 5.50
N LEU A 116 0.49 3.73 6.62
CA LEU A 116 -0.20 3.69 7.92
C LEU A 116 -1.43 4.61 7.93
N TRP A 117 -1.38 5.77 7.27
CA TRP A 117 -2.55 6.63 7.07
C TRP A 117 -3.64 5.97 6.24
N LEU A 118 -3.28 5.30 5.13
CA LEU A 118 -4.23 4.52 4.31
C LEU A 118 -4.87 3.39 5.11
N MET A 119 -4.10 2.76 5.99
CA MET A 119 -4.61 1.68 6.81
C MET A 119 -5.52 2.16 7.91
N LEU A 120 -5.21 3.29 8.53
CA LEU A 120 -6.10 3.93 9.49
C LEU A 120 -7.45 4.26 8.85
N TYR A 121 -7.45 4.80 7.62
CA TYR A 121 -8.68 4.98 6.84
C TYR A 121 -9.45 3.67 6.65
N SER A 122 -8.77 2.62 6.22
CA SER A 122 -9.41 1.35 5.86
C SER A 122 -10.03 0.65 7.08
N VAL A 123 -9.31 0.62 8.21
CA VAL A 123 -9.80 0.04 9.48
C VAL A 123 -10.99 0.80 10.02
N THR A 124 -10.90 2.13 10.09
CA THR A 124 -11.98 2.98 10.62
C THR A 124 -13.24 2.90 9.76
N THR A 125 -13.09 2.84 8.43
CA THR A 125 -14.22 2.71 7.49
C THR A 125 -14.85 1.31 7.52
N THR A 126 -14.05 0.26 7.66
CA THR A 126 -14.57 -1.13 7.72
C THR A 126 -15.36 -1.38 9.00
N ARG A 127 -14.89 -0.82 10.12
CA ARG A 127 -15.51 -1.00 11.43
C ARG A 127 -16.75 -0.14 11.63
N ASN A 128 -16.62 1.17 11.44
CA ASN A 128 -17.66 2.12 11.82
C ASN A 128 -18.63 2.40 10.65
N GLY A 129 -18.41 1.75 9.52
CA GLY A 129 -19.02 2.13 8.25
C GLY A 129 -18.35 3.37 7.66
N PHE A 130 -18.91 3.78 6.52
CA PHE A 130 -18.42 4.97 5.82
C PHE A 130 -18.77 6.25 6.57
N ASP A 131 -17.76 7.06 6.88
CA ASP A 131 -17.90 8.41 7.43
C ASP A 131 -16.93 9.37 6.71
N THR A 132 -17.46 10.50 6.27
CA THR A 132 -16.70 11.61 5.67
C THR A 132 -15.57 12.12 6.55
N VAL A 133 -15.67 12.01 7.88
CA VAL A 133 -14.61 12.41 8.81
C VAL A 133 -13.33 11.58 8.57
N ASN A 134 -13.48 10.30 8.18
CA ASN A 134 -12.33 9.42 7.94
C ASN A 134 -11.58 9.77 6.65
N ILE A 135 -12.19 10.51 5.70
CA ILE A 135 -11.53 10.96 4.45
C ILE A 135 -10.25 11.73 4.76
N GLY A 136 -10.17 12.41 5.92
CA GLY A 136 -8.95 13.06 6.39
C GLY A 136 -7.73 12.13 6.47
N PHE A 137 -7.91 10.86 6.86
CA PHE A 137 -6.82 9.88 6.88
C PHE A 137 -6.35 9.50 5.47
N LEU A 138 -7.28 9.37 4.52
CA LEU A 138 -6.93 9.14 3.12
C LEU A 138 -6.19 10.34 2.53
N ALA A 139 -6.65 11.56 2.82
CA ALA A 139 -5.96 12.80 2.41
C ALA A 139 -4.54 12.86 2.98
N GLN A 140 -4.37 12.46 4.24
CA GLN A 140 -3.06 12.40 4.86
C GLN A 140 -2.14 11.38 4.16
N SER A 141 -2.65 10.21 3.77
CA SER A 141 -1.91 9.22 2.97
C SER A 141 -1.39 9.81 1.65
N TYR A 142 -2.23 10.56 0.93
CA TYR A 142 -1.80 11.26 -0.28
C TYR A 142 -0.76 12.35 -0.02
N SER A 143 -0.85 13.03 1.13
CA SER A 143 0.05 14.14 1.46
C SER A 143 1.46 13.68 1.83
N THR A 144 1.59 12.53 2.49
CA THR A 144 2.89 12.06 3.01
C THR A 144 3.63 11.12 2.07
N GLY A 145 2.97 10.61 1.03
CA GLY A 145 3.57 9.66 0.09
C GLY A 145 2.86 9.62 -1.27
N PRO A 146 2.93 10.70 -2.07
CA PRO A 146 2.32 10.72 -3.39
C PRO A 146 3.01 9.74 -4.34
N LEU A 147 2.24 9.03 -5.16
CA LEU A 147 2.74 8.18 -6.26
C LEU A 147 3.70 7.05 -5.86
N GLU A 148 3.66 6.59 -4.60
CA GLU A 148 4.36 5.38 -4.18
C GLU A 148 3.74 4.16 -4.88
N SER A 149 4.45 3.59 -5.87
CA SER A 149 3.87 2.71 -6.90
C SER A 149 2.97 1.59 -6.38
N TRP A 150 3.31 0.96 -5.26
CA TRP A 150 2.55 -0.15 -4.69
C TRP A 150 1.43 0.32 -3.73
N ILE A 151 1.63 1.41 -2.99
CA ILE A 151 0.56 2.04 -2.18
C ILE A 151 -0.53 2.58 -3.09
N ALA A 152 -0.12 3.17 -4.21
CA ALA A 152 -1.00 3.73 -5.22
C ALA A 152 -2.03 2.70 -5.72
N LEU A 153 -1.70 1.41 -5.82
CA LEU A 153 -2.64 0.38 -6.24
C LEU A 153 -3.85 0.29 -5.31
N GLN A 154 -3.59 0.17 -4.00
CA GLN A 154 -4.64 0.07 -3.00
C GLN A 154 -5.32 1.42 -2.76
N ARG A 155 -4.53 2.48 -2.64
CA ARG A 155 -5.01 3.84 -2.36
C ARG A 155 -5.90 4.36 -3.47
N ASN A 156 -5.50 4.19 -4.73
CA ASN A 156 -6.30 4.66 -5.87
C ASN A 156 -7.65 3.96 -5.93
N ARG A 157 -7.68 2.64 -5.73
CA ARG A 157 -8.94 1.88 -5.67
C ARG A 157 -9.88 2.42 -4.58
N VAL A 158 -9.36 2.64 -3.39
CA VAL A 158 -10.13 3.14 -2.25
C VAL A 158 -10.60 4.58 -2.46
N ALA A 159 -9.73 5.46 -2.96
CA ALA A 159 -10.07 6.84 -3.26
C ALA A 159 -11.14 6.94 -4.34
N LEU A 160 -11.05 6.11 -5.38
CA LEU A 160 -12.04 6.07 -6.46
C LEU A 160 -13.40 5.54 -5.99
N ALA A 161 -13.44 4.66 -4.99
CA ALA A 161 -14.70 4.19 -4.40
C ALA A 161 -15.47 5.31 -3.67
N VAL A 162 -14.78 6.34 -3.19
CA VAL A 162 -15.38 7.50 -2.50
C VAL A 162 -15.19 8.81 -3.28
N PHE A 163 -14.90 8.73 -4.58
CA PHE A 163 -14.44 9.85 -5.40
C PHE A 163 -15.36 11.07 -5.36
N ALA A 164 -16.68 10.85 -5.38
CA ALA A 164 -17.69 11.90 -5.35
C ALA A 164 -17.67 12.74 -4.06
N MET A 165 -17.10 12.22 -2.97
CA MET A 165 -17.01 12.88 -1.67
C MET A 165 -15.66 13.54 -1.44
N LEU A 166 -14.69 13.31 -2.32
CA LEU A 166 -13.39 13.96 -2.26
C LEU A 166 -13.52 15.41 -2.71
N ASP A 167 -12.74 16.28 -2.07
CA ASP A 167 -12.54 17.64 -2.58
C ASP A 167 -11.82 17.62 -3.94
N GLU A 168 -11.88 18.75 -4.65
CA GLU A 168 -11.35 18.86 -6.01
C GLU A 168 -9.84 18.55 -6.08
N ALA A 169 -9.08 18.91 -5.04
CA ALA A 169 -7.65 18.65 -4.98
C ALA A 169 -7.36 17.14 -4.85
N MET A 170 -8.12 16.45 -4.00
CA MET A 170 -8.03 15.00 -3.80
C MET A 170 -8.54 14.22 -5.00
N GLN A 171 -9.59 14.70 -5.68
CA GLN A 171 -10.03 14.14 -6.95
C GLN A 171 -8.91 14.23 -7.99
N GLN A 172 -8.27 15.39 -8.12
CA GLN A 172 -7.16 15.56 -9.05
C GLN A 172 -5.98 14.64 -8.72
N ARG A 173 -5.60 14.51 -7.45
CA ARG A 173 -4.54 13.58 -7.01
C ARG A 173 -4.88 12.12 -7.32
N SER A 174 -6.13 11.74 -7.12
CA SER A 174 -6.62 10.38 -7.42
C SER A 174 -6.59 10.10 -8.93
N VAL A 175 -6.95 11.08 -9.76
CA VAL A 175 -6.84 10.97 -11.23
C VAL A 175 -5.37 10.88 -11.66
N SER A 176 -4.50 11.73 -11.13
CA SER A 176 -3.06 11.68 -11.45
C SER A 176 -2.42 10.35 -11.03
N GLU A 177 -2.83 9.78 -9.90
CA GLU A 177 -2.37 8.47 -9.48
C GLU A 177 -2.88 7.36 -10.39
N PHE A 178 -4.15 7.40 -10.81
CA PHE A 178 -4.70 6.48 -11.82
C PHE A 178 -3.89 6.53 -13.13
N VAL A 179 -3.56 7.73 -13.60
CA VAL A 179 -2.73 7.94 -14.79
C VAL A 179 -1.35 7.32 -14.61
N ALA A 180 -0.71 7.52 -13.44
CA ALA A 180 0.57 6.94 -13.13
C ALA A 180 0.54 5.40 -13.08
N LEU A 181 -0.57 4.79 -12.64
CA LEU A 181 -0.74 3.33 -12.68
C LEU A 181 -0.78 2.79 -14.12
N VAL A 182 -1.49 3.48 -15.02
CA VAL A 182 -1.52 3.12 -16.44
C VAL A 182 -0.14 3.27 -17.06
N ASP A 183 0.53 4.39 -16.82
CA ASP A 183 1.87 4.66 -17.35
C ASP A 183 2.89 3.61 -16.88
N SER A 184 2.79 3.21 -15.61
CA SER A 184 3.62 2.17 -14.99
C SER A 184 3.20 0.73 -15.33
N ARG A 185 2.23 0.55 -16.24
CA ARG A 185 1.73 -0.74 -16.74
C ARG A 185 1.02 -1.63 -15.71
N PHE A 186 0.47 -1.05 -14.64
CA PHE A 186 -0.48 -1.74 -13.75
C PHE A 186 -1.88 -1.79 -14.37
N ILE A 187 -1.96 -2.45 -15.54
CA ILE A 187 -3.13 -2.40 -16.43
C ILE A 187 -4.35 -3.13 -15.85
N ALA A 188 -4.14 -4.20 -15.09
CA ALA A 188 -5.24 -4.95 -14.48
C ALA A 188 -5.94 -4.11 -13.40
N GLU A 189 -5.16 -3.45 -12.56
CA GLU A 189 -5.63 -2.57 -11.48
C GLU A 189 -6.27 -1.32 -12.03
N ALA A 190 -5.65 -0.69 -13.04
CA ALA A 190 -6.24 0.45 -13.73
C ALA A 190 -7.59 0.10 -14.41
N SER A 191 -7.70 -1.06 -15.06
CA SER A 191 -8.97 -1.54 -15.63
C SER A 191 -10.05 -1.68 -14.55
N GLY A 192 -9.71 -2.30 -13.42
CA GLY A 192 -10.61 -2.43 -12.27
C GLY A 192 -11.05 -1.07 -11.70
N ASN A 193 -10.13 -0.14 -11.59
CA ASN A 193 -10.39 1.21 -11.10
C ASN A 193 -11.32 2.00 -12.03
N LEU A 194 -11.08 1.95 -13.35
CA LEU A 194 -11.90 2.64 -14.35
C LEU A 194 -13.34 2.09 -14.43
N THR A 195 -13.47 0.77 -14.25
CA THR A 195 -14.78 0.11 -14.26
C THR A 195 -15.53 0.33 -12.95
N GLY A 196 -14.82 0.45 -11.82
CA GLY A 196 -15.39 0.58 -10.47
C GLY A 196 -15.74 2.00 -10.02
N VAL A 197 -15.11 3.05 -10.55
CA VAL A 197 -15.32 4.46 -10.09
C VAL A 197 -16.76 4.98 -10.32
N GLY A 198 -17.55 4.28 -11.13
CA GLY A 198 -18.90 4.69 -11.53
C GLY A 198 -18.91 5.51 -12.81
N TRP A 199 -20.02 5.42 -13.54
CA TRP A 199 -20.13 5.97 -14.90
C TRP A 199 -19.91 7.49 -14.95
N ALA A 200 -20.45 8.23 -13.97
CA ALA A 200 -20.38 9.70 -13.92
C ALA A 200 -18.95 10.26 -13.84
N TRP A 201 -18.00 9.47 -13.31
CA TRP A 201 -16.62 9.91 -13.08
C TRP A 201 -15.62 9.31 -14.05
N ARG A 202 -16.06 8.33 -14.85
CA ARG A 202 -15.22 7.63 -15.81
C ARG A 202 -14.57 8.58 -16.81
N GLU A 203 -15.32 9.54 -17.33
CA GLU A 203 -14.82 10.53 -18.29
C GLU A 203 -13.67 11.37 -17.70
N ARG A 204 -13.74 11.67 -16.40
CA ARG A 204 -12.68 12.42 -15.72
C ARG A 204 -11.37 11.64 -15.64
N LEU A 205 -11.43 10.33 -15.39
CA LEU A 205 -10.26 9.45 -15.43
C LEU A 205 -9.70 9.32 -16.85
N LEU A 206 -10.59 9.13 -17.84
CA LEU A 206 -10.19 9.02 -19.25
C LEU A 206 -9.52 10.28 -19.76
N ALA A 207 -10.06 11.46 -19.43
CA ALA A 207 -9.47 12.74 -19.81
C ALA A 207 -8.03 12.89 -19.31
N GLY A 208 -7.71 12.32 -18.14
CA GLY A 208 -6.35 12.32 -17.59
C GLY A 208 -5.33 11.51 -18.40
N LEU A 209 -5.77 10.55 -19.22
CA LEU A 209 -4.87 9.65 -19.97
C LEU A 209 -4.25 10.29 -21.22
N GLY A 210 -4.67 11.49 -21.62
CA GLY A 210 -4.21 12.13 -22.86
C GLY A 210 -2.68 12.22 -22.97
N GLU A 211 -2.01 12.45 -21.84
CA GLU A 211 -0.55 12.62 -21.73
C GLU A 211 0.21 11.32 -21.47
N THR A 212 -0.47 10.19 -21.30
CA THR A 212 0.16 8.88 -21.04
C THR A 212 0.76 8.28 -22.30
N ASP A 213 1.83 7.49 -22.16
CA ASP A 213 2.40 6.73 -23.27
C ASP A 213 1.34 5.93 -24.06
N ILE A 214 1.46 5.96 -25.38
CA ILE A 214 0.48 5.34 -26.28
C ILE A 214 0.43 3.82 -26.10
N VAL A 215 1.56 3.17 -25.81
CA VAL A 215 1.61 1.72 -25.61
C VAL A 215 0.84 1.32 -24.35
N SER A 216 0.99 2.09 -23.27
CA SER A 216 0.23 1.88 -22.03
C SER A 216 -1.28 2.10 -22.22
N ARG A 217 -1.67 3.14 -22.97
CA ARG A 217 -3.08 3.38 -23.33
C ARG A 217 -3.68 2.25 -24.17
N GLU A 218 -2.96 1.78 -25.18
CA GLU A 218 -3.39 0.64 -25.99
C GLU A 218 -3.51 -0.64 -25.16
N ALA A 219 -2.60 -0.88 -24.22
CA ALA A 219 -2.65 -2.04 -23.33
C ALA A 219 -3.91 -2.00 -22.45
N LEU A 220 -4.25 -0.82 -21.91
CA LEU A 220 -5.50 -0.62 -21.18
C LEU A 220 -6.72 -0.83 -22.08
N ALA A 221 -6.73 -0.26 -23.28
CA ALA A 221 -7.81 -0.43 -24.26
C ALA A 221 -8.04 -1.91 -24.59
N LYS A 222 -6.97 -2.66 -24.89
CA LYS A 222 -6.99 -4.11 -25.16
C LYS A 222 -7.47 -4.93 -23.96
N ARG A 223 -7.15 -4.50 -22.74
CA ARG A 223 -7.62 -5.15 -21.52
C ARG A 223 -9.12 -4.96 -21.32
N LEU A 224 -9.60 -3.71 -21.37
CA LEU A 224 -11.02 -3.37 -21.24
C LEU A 224 -11.87 -4.08 -22.29
N ALA A 225 -11.37 -4.06 -23.53
CA ALA A 225 -11.88 -4.81 -24.67
C ALA A 225 -12.11 -6.30 -24.34
N ARG A 226 -11.08 -6.98 -23.84
CA ARG A 226 -11.17 -8.40 -23.42
C ARG A 226 -12.18 -8.63 -22.30
N ASP A 227 -12.30 -7.67 -21.39
CA ASP A 227 -13.24 -7.70 -20.27
C ASP A 227 -14.68 -7.30 -20.70
N GLY A 228 -14.92 -7.07 -22.01
CA GLY A 228 -16.23 -6.71 -22.55
C GLY A 228 -16.63 -5.24 -22.33
N VAL A 229 -15.69 -4.39 -21.92
CA VAL A 229 -15.93 -2.98 -21.60
C VAL A 229 -15.57 -2.12 -22.81
N MET A 230 -16.61 -1.54 -23.42
CA MET A 230 -16.47 -0.65 -24.57
C MET A 230 -16.34 0.80 -24.11
N VAL A 231 -15.12 1.34 -24.16
CA VAL A 231 -14.81 2.72 -23.77
C VAL A 231 -13.76 3.28 -24.74
N SER A 232 -13.95 4.52 -25.17
CA SER A 232 -12.97 5.23 -25.99
C SER A 232 -11.80 5.71 -25.11
N ILE A 233 -10.60 5.18 -25.35
CA ILE A 233 -9.37 5.66 -24.73
C ILE A 233 -8.78 6.76 -25.61
N PRO A 234 -8.43 7.96 -25.08
CA PRO A 234 -7.91 9.04 -25.89
C PRO A 234 -6.70 8.61 -26.72
N GLY A 235 -6.71 8.91 -28.02
CA GLY A 235 -5.60 8.61 -28.93
C GLY A 235 -5.43 7.14 -29.32
N VAL A 236 -6.33 6.23 -28.90
CA VAL A 236 -6.30 4.82 -29.28
C VAL A 236 -7.43 4.51 -30.26
N GLU A 237 -7.07 4.00 -31.44
CA GLU A 237 -8.03 3.43 -32.39
C GLU A 237 -8.05 1.91 -32.23
N LEU A 238 -9.14 1.37 -31.65
CA LEU A 238 -9.38 -0.07 -31.62
C LEU A 238 -10.13 -0.46 -32.92
N ASP A 239 -9.46 -1.20 -33.81
CA ASP A 239 -10.10 -1.74 -35.04
C ASP A 239 -11.36 -2.54 -34.66
N GLU A 240 -12.55 -2.15 -35.12
CA GLU A 240 -13.83 -2.78 -34.75
C GLU A 240 -13.92 -4.30 -35.03
N ARG A 241 -12.89 -4.92 -35.61
CA ARG A 241 -12.86 -6.32 -36.00
C ARG A 241 -12.37 -7.29 -34.92
N TRP A 242 -11.80 -6.83 -33.80
CA TRP A 242 -11.16 -7.74 -32.81
C TRP A 242 -12.14 -8.62 -32.03
N TRP A 243 -13.42 -8.26 -31.88
CA TRP A 243 -14.42 -9.08 -31.17
C TRP A 243 -15.09 -10.17 -32.03
N ARG A 244 -14.79 -10.25 -33.33
CA ARG A 244 -15.37 -11.27 -34.23
C ARG A 244 -14.50 -12.52 -34.42
N ARG A 245 -13.43 -12.69 -33.65
CA ARG A 245 -12.52 -13.84 -33.72
C ARG A 245 -12.41 -14.59 -32.41
#